data_AF-A0A7C5WC73-F1
#
_entry.id   AF-A0A7C5WC73-F1
#
_cell.length_a   1.000
_cell.length_b   1.000
_cell.length_c   1.000
_cell.angle_alpha   90.00
_cell.angle_beta   90.00
_cell.angle_gamma   90.00
#
_symmetry.space_group_name_H-M   'P 1'
#
loop_
_entity.id
_entity.type
_entity.pdbx_description
1 polymer ?
#
loop_
_entity_poly.entity_id
_entity_poly.type
_entity_poly.pdbx_seq_one_letter_code
_entity_poly.pdbx_strand_id
1 'polypeptide(L)'
;MRRVIMIGLMIAFLGGCTTSTFLIAKENDTRAYRFGSTSKRLKRILCESGDFKRVLRDAEIPEHLKPQFYEYVCTESVSKEKVVSLYQFLTPDERKSLKRAFVKHGYTVNYVPC
;
A
#
# COMPACT_ATOMS: atom_id res chain seq x y z
N MET A 1 -35.00 -45.22 15.96
CA MET A 1 -33.77 -45.30 15.15
C MET A 1 -33.52 -43.94 14.50
N ARG A 2 -32.44 -43.28 14.93
CA ARG A 2 -32.07 -41.90 14.55
C ARG A 2 -31.61 -41.86 13.09
N ARG A 3 -32.29 -41.09 12.23
CA ARG A 3 -31.76 -40.72 10.91
C ARG A 3 -31.06 -39.37 11.06
N VAL A 4 -29.73 -39.43 11.03
CA VAL A 4 -28.83 -38.28 11.17
C VAL A 4 -28.97 -37.40 9.92
N ILE A 5 -29.29 -36.13 10.13
CA ILE A 5 -29.35 -35.09 9.11
C ILE A 5 -27.91 -34.79 8.68
N MET A 6 -27.56 -35.10 7.44
CA MET A 6 -26.26 -34.75 6.84
C MET A 6 -26.29 -33.28 6.42
N ILE A 7 -25.94 -32.38 7.36
CA ILE A 7 -25.62 -30.99 7.05
C ILE A 7 -24.19 -30.98 6.51
N GLY A 8 -24.06 -30.92 5.18
CA GLY A 8 -22.79 -30.71 4.50
C GLY A 8 -22.30 -29.28 4.73
N LEU A 9 -21.47 -29.09 5.76
CA LEU A 9 -20.80 -27.84 6.06
C LEU A 9 -19.61 -27.68 5.10
N MET A 10 -19.87 -27.12 3.91
CA MET A 10 -18.84 -26.73 2.94
C MET A 10 -18.18 -25.44 3.45
N ILE A 11 -17.19 -25.59 4.34
CA ILE A 11 -16.38 -24.47 4.85
C ILE A 11 -15.52 -23.94 3.72
N ALA A 12 -15.80 -22.70 3.32
CA ALA A 12 -15.07 -21.94 2.32
C ALA A 12 -13.62 -21.68 2.77
N PHE A 13 -12.66 -22.41 2.19
CA PHE A 13 -11.26 -21.99 2.15
C PHE A 13 -11.03 -21.11 0.91
N LEU A 14 -11.64 -19.92 0.90
CA LEU A 14 -11.15 -18.82 0.07
C LEU A 14 -10.02 -18.13 0.83
N GLY A 15 -8.87 -18.81 0.91
CA GLY A 15 -7.59 -18.17 1.21
C GLY A 15 -7.17 -17.28 0.03
N GLY A 16 -7.99 -16.28 -0.27
CA GLY A 16 -7.74 -15.31 -1.32
C GLY A 16 -6.64 -14.37 -0.86
N CYS A 17 -5.46 -14.51 -1.43
CA CYS A 17 -4.60 -13.43 -1.88
C CYS A 17 -5.01 -12.04 -1.31
N THR A 18 -4.50 -11.65 -0.14
CA THR A 18 -4.86 -10.34 0.42
C THR A 18 -4.27 -9.28 -0.50
N THR A 19 -5.12 -8.48 -1.15
CA THR A 19 -4.65 -7.43 -2.05
C THR A 19 -3.65 -6.54 -1.32
N SER A 20 -2.52 -6.30 -1.95
CA SER A 20 -1.39 -5.65 -1.28
C SER A 20 -0.75 -4.59 -2.15
N THR A 21 -0.12 -3.62 -1.51
CA THR A 21 0.72 -2.61 -2.17
C THR A 21 2.13 -3.18 -2.43
N PHE A 22 3.04 -2.34 -2.91
CA PHE A 22 4.44 -2.68 -3.13
C PHE A 22 5.33 -2.41 -1.90
N LEU A 23 6.55 -2.93 -1.92
CA LEU A 23 7.60 -2.59 -0.97
C LEU A 23 8.41 -1.40 -1.48
N ILE A 24 8.84 -0.54 -0.56
CA ILE A 24 9.77 0.56 -0.77
C ILE A 24 10.95 0.44 0.17
N ALA A 25 12.15 0.68 -0.33
CA ALA A 25 13.38 0.81 0.46
C ALA A 25 14.12 2.06 0.01
N LYS A 26 14.59 2.88 0.95
CA LYS A 26 15.45 4.03 0.62
C LYS A 26 16.85 3.50 0.33
N GLU A 27 17.54 4.04 -0.67
CA GLU A 27 18.89 3.57 -1.07
C GLU A 27 19.88 3.43 0.10
N ASN A 28 19.77 4.30 1.11
CA ASN A 28 20.64 4.30 2.29
C ASN A 28 20.01 3.61 3.53
N ASP A 29 18.91 2.87 3.36
CA ASP A 29 18.27 2.09 4.43
C ASP A 29 18.38 0.59 4.13
N THR A 30 18.73 -0.19 5.15
CA THR A 30 18.82 -1.66 5.04
C THR A 30 17.45 -2.34 5.11
N ARG A 31 16.37 -1.58 5.33
CA ARG A 31 15.01 -2.10 5.51
C ARG A 31 14.09 -1.73 4.35
N ALA A 32 13.33 -2.71 3.90
CA ALA A 32 12.19 -2.51 3.03
C ALA A 32 10.90 -2.44 3.85
N TYR A 33 9.98 -1.58 3.42
CA TYR A 33 8.68 -1.39 4.05
C TYR A 33 7.56 -1.53 3.04
N ARG A 34 6.46 -2.12 3.46
CA ARG A 34 5.24 -2.09 2.64
C ARG A 34 4.69 -0.66 2.59
N PHE A 35 4.34 -0.18 1.40
CA PHE A 35 3.72 1.13 1.26
C PHE A 35 2.39 1.18 2.01
N GLY A 36 2.24 2.15 2.91
CA GLY A 36 1.14 2.23 3.89
C GLY A 36 1.44 1.56 5.24
N SER A 37 2.67 1.09 5.49
CA SER A 37 3.08 0.58 6.80
C SER A 37 3.03 1.67 7.87
N THR A 38 2.56 1.32 9.07
CA THR A 38 2.54 2.18 10.26
C THR A 38 3.90 2.31 10.97
N SER A 39 4.99 1.87 10.32
CA SER A 39 6.34 1.94 10.91
C SER A 39 6.76 3.39 11.17
N LYS A 40 7.12 3.70 12.41
CA LYS A 40 7.67 5.02 12.79
C LYS A 40 8.90 5.40 11.96
N ARG A 41 9.74 4.43 11.62
CA ARG A 41 10.94 4.66 10.79
C ARG A 41 10.57 5.03 9.36
N LEU A 42 9.58 4.33 8.78
CA LEU A 42 9.07 4.71 7.47
C LEU A 42 8.46 6.11 7.49
N LYS A 43 7.65 6.45 8.52
CA LYS A 43 7.07 7.79 8.68
C LYS A 43 8.16 8.87 8.71
N ARG A 44 9.27 8.65 9.41
CA ARG A 44 10.41 9.57 9.39
C ARG A 44 11.03 9.75 8.00
N ILE A 45 11.34 8.64 7.33
CA ILE A 45 12.02 8.65 6.02
C ILE A 45 11.14 9.22 4.91
N LEU A 46 9.83 9.00 4.99
CA LEU A 46 8.89 9.33 3.93
C LEU A 46 8.16 10.65 4.18
N CYS A 47 7.77 10.92 5.43
CA CYS A 47 6.91 12.05 5.78
C CYS A 47 7.67 13.22 6.40
N GLU A 48 8.49 12.96 7.43
CA GLU A 48 9.25 14.03 8.12
C GLU A 48 10.30 14.67 7.20
N SER A 49 10.87 13.90 6.27
CA SER A 49 11.76 14.38 5.19
C SER A 49 11.05 15.19 4.09
N GLY A 50 9.71 15.16 4.05
CA GLY A 50 8.90 15.72 2.98
C GLY A 50 8.98 14.95 1.65
N ASP A 51 9.65 13.79 1.60
CA ASP A 51 9.82 12.99 0.38
C ASP A 51 8.46 12.62 -0.22
N PHE A 52 7.48 12.24 0.61
CA PHE A 52 6.20 11.78 0.11
C PHE A 52 5.40 12.86 -0.61
N LYS A 53 5.50 14.11 -0.16
CA LYS A 53 4.87 15.24 -0.87
C LYS A 53 5.44 15.39 -2.27
N ARG A 54 6.76 15.20 -2.43
CA ARG A 54 7.44 15.27 -3.74
C ARG A 54 7.10 14.07 -4.62
N VAL A 55 7.01 12.87 -4.04
CA VAL A 55 6.52 11.67 -4.73
C VAL A 55 5.10 11.88 -5.24
N LEU A 56 4.17 12.34 -4.39
CA LEU A 56 2.78 12.56 -4.78
C LEU A 56 2.64 13.67 -5.83
N ARG A 57 3.41 14.75 -5.71
CA ARG A 57 3.44 15.82 -6.71
C ARG A 57 3.85 15.29 -8.09
N ASP A 58 4.88 14.46 -8.15
CA ASP A 58 5.45 13.95 -9.40
C ASP A 58 4.69 12.71 -9.93
N ALA A 59 3.82 12.10 -9.13
CA ALA A 59 2.99 10.97 -9.55
C ALA A 59 1.79 11.45 -10.38
N GLU A 60 1.59 10.84 -11.54
CA GLU A 60 0.41 11.01 -12.38
C GLU A 60 -0.73 10.12 -11.84
N ILE A 61 -1.24 10.49 -10.66
CA ILE A 61 -2.44 9.92 -10.05
C ILE A 61 -3.49 11.02 -9.88
N PRO A 62 -4.78 10.69 -9.75
CA PRO A 62 -5.84 11.70 -9.63
C PRO A 62 -5.57 12.68 -8.49
N GLU A 63 -5.63 13.99 -8.78
CA GLU A 63 -5.26 15.04 -7.83
C GLU A 63 -6.05 14.97 -6.52
N HIS A 64 -7.33 14.58 -6.58
CA HIS A 64 -8.19 14.42 -5.40
C HIS A 64 -7.79 13.25 -4.48
N LEU A 65 -6.96 12.31 -4.95
CA LEU A 65 -6.46 11.18 -4.14
C LEU A 65 -5.13 11.50 -3.45
N LYS A 66 -4.34 12.47 -3.94
CA LYS A 66 -3.04 12.83 -3.35
C LYS A 66 -3.15 13.25 -1.87
N PRO A 67 -4.11 14.10 -1.47
CA PRO A 67 -4.30 14.44 -0.05
C PRO A 67 -4.66 13.22 0.80
N GLN A 68 -5.48 12.30 0.28
CA GLN A 68 -5.91 11.10 1.00
C GLN A 68 -4.75 10.11 1.20
N PHE A 69 -3.91 9.93 0.19
CA PHE A 69 -2.67 9.16 0.34
C PHE A 69 -1.78 9.78 1.42
N TYR A 70 -1.59 11.11 1.40
CA TYR A 70 -0.80 11.79 2.42
C TYR A 70 -1.39 11.62 3.82
N GLU A 71 -2.71 11.78 3.96
CA GLU A 71 -3.43 11.59 5.21
C GLU A 71 -3.15 10.20 5.80
N TYR A 72 -3.39 9.14 5.02
CA TYR A 72 -3.30 7.76 5.50
C TYR A 72 -1.89 7.19 5.60
N VAL A 73 -0.86 7.94 5.19
CA VAL A 73 0.55 7.56 5.32
C VAL A 73 1.29 8.42 6.36
N CYS A 74 1.00 9.72 6.43
CA CYS A 74 1.85 10.68 7.12
C CYS A 74 1.22 11.38 8.32
N THR A 75 -0.09 11.21 8.57
CA THR A 75 -0.76 11.86 9.69
C THR A 75 -1.05 10.86 10.82
N GLU A 76 -1.83 11.29 11.82
CA GLU A 76 -2.34 10.41 12.87
C GLU A 76 -3.45 9.46 12.36
N SER A 77 -4.04 9.76 11.20
CA SER A 77 -5.02 8.90 10.51
C SER A 77 -4.37 7.74 9.73
N VAL A 78 -3.12 7.38 10.04
CA VAL A 78 -2.36 6.36 9.30
C VAL A 78 -3.13 5.03 9.25
N SER A 79 -3.32 4.48 8.04
CA SER A 79 -4.06 3.22 7.86
C SER A 79 -3.59 2.48 6.62
N LYS A 80 -3.05 1.28 6.84
CA LYS A 80 -2.60 0.39 5.78
C LYS A 80 -3.76 0.00 4.86
N GLU A 81 -4.91 -0.29 5.44
CA GLU A 81 -6.11 -0.78 4.74
C GLU A 81 -6.65 0.29 3.80
N LYS A 82 -6.71 1.55 4.26
CA LYS A 82 -7.12 2.68 3.41
C LYS A 82 -6.12 2.96 2.30
N VAL A 83 -4.81 2.84 2.56
CA VAL A 83 -3.78 2.99 1.51
C VAL A 83 -3.89 1.88 0.45
N VAL A 84 -4.14 0.63 0.87
CA VAL A 84 -4.41 -0.48 -0.06
C VAL A 84 -5.64 -0.18 -0.91
N SER A 85 -6.73 0.28 -0.28
CA SER A 85 -7.97 0.62 -0.97
C SER A 85 -7.76 1.73 -2.01
N LEU A 86 -7.12 2.85 -1.64
CA LEU A 86 -6.77 3.93 -2.57
C LEU A 86 -5.93 3.41 -3.75
N TYR A 87 -4.93 2.59 -3.45
CA TYR A 87 -4.06 2.01 -4.48
C TYR A 87 -4.81 1.04 -5.41
N GLN A 88 -5.84 0.33 -4.93
CA GLN A 88 -6.70 -0.52 -5.76
C GLN A 88 -7.58 0.28 -6.72
N PHE A 89 -8.02 1.48 -6.33
CA PHE A 89 -8.81 2.35 -7.21
C PHE A 89 -8.00 2.99 -8.34
N LEU A 90 -6.67 3.04 -8.20
CA LEU A 90 -5.80 3.50 -9.28
C LEU A 90 -5.84 2.53 -10.47
N THR A 91 -5.86 3.09 -11.67
CA THR A 91 -5.64 2.37 -12.92
C THR A 91 -4.21 1.78 -12.97
N PRO A 92 -3.94 0.79 -13.84
CA PRO A 92 -2.60 0.22 -13.97
C PRO A 92 -1.51 1.28 -14.26
N ASP A 93 -1.80 2.27 -15.09
CA ASP A 93 -0.84 3.33 -15.44
C ASP A 93 -0.61 4.30 -14.29
N GLU A 94 -1.64 4.67 -13.55
CA GLU A 94 -1.52 5.48 -12.33
C GLU A 94 -0.68 4.76 -11.25
N ARG A 95 -0.91 3.45 -11.06
CA ARG A 95 -0.08 2.63 -10.16
C ARG A 95 1.39 2.60 -10.61
N LYS A 96 1.62 2.48 -11.91
CA LYS A 96 2.97 2.50 -12.49
C LYS A 96 3.63 3.87 -12.32
N SER A 97 2.88 4.94 -12.50
CA SER A 97 3.34 6.32 -12.31
C SER A 97 3.72 6.58 -10.86
N LEU A 98 2.87 6.19 -9.90
CA LEU A 98 3.19 6.28 -8.47
C LEU A 98 4.49 5.54 -8.11
N LYS A 99 4.66 4.31 -8.59
CA LYS A 99 5.91 3.54 -8.39
C LYS A 99 7.13 4.23 -8.99
N ARG A 100 7.00 4.76 -10.21
CA ARG A 100 8.07 5.53 -10.88
C ARG A 100 8.44 6.79 -10.12
N ALA A 101 7.46 7.49 -9.54
CA ALA A 101 7.71 8.65 -8.70
C ALA A 101 8.53 8.27 -7.46
N PHE A 102 8.22 7.15 -6.79
CA PHE A 102 9.08 6.63 -5.72
C PHE A 102 10.53 6.38 -6.19
N VAL A 103 10.72 5.72 -7.34
CA VAL A 103 12.05 5.47 -7.91
C VAL A 103 12.80 6.77 -8.20
N LYS A 104 12.12 7.77 -8.81
CA LYS A 104 12.69 9.10 -9.09
C LYS A 104 13.20 9.80 -7.82
N HIS A 105 12.60 9.52 -6.67
CA HIS A 105 12.98 10.11 -5.38
C HIS A 105 13.89 9.19 -4.53
N GLY A 106 14.62 8.27 -5.17
CA GLY A 106 15.68 7.47 -4.54
C GLY A 106 15.16 6.32 -3.67
N TYR A 107 14.06 5.69 -4.11
CA TYR A 107 13.53 4.49 -3.49
C TYR A 107 13.57 3.31 -4.46
N THR A 108 14.04 2.16 -3.99
CA THR A 108 13.84 0.89 -4.69
C THR A 108 12.40 0.45 -4.46
N VAL A 109 11.71 0.08 -5.54
CA VAL A 109 10.32 -0.39 -5.51
C VAL A 109 10.26 -1.85 -5.96
N ASN A 110 9.81 -2.73 -5.07
CA ASN A 110 9.61 -4.14 -5.38
C ASN A 110 8.13 -4.48 -5.30
N TYR A 111 7.59 -5.03 -6.40
CA TYR A 111 6.24 -5.57 -6.37
C TYR A 111 6.24 -6.90 -5.62
N VAL A 112 5.37 -7.01 -4.62
CA VAL A 112 5.13 -8.28 -3.93
C VAL A 112 3.74 -8.71 -4.36
N PRO A 113 3.63 -9.63 -5.34
CA PRO A 113 2.35 -10.28 -5.58
C PRO A 113 1.91 -10.95 -4.27
N CYS A 114 0.62 -10.85 -3.99
CA CYS A 114 -0.06 -12.04 -3.50
C CYS A 114 -0.25 -12.93 -4.75
#